data_AF-A0A9P7UVM0-F1
#
_entry.id   AF-A0A9P7UVM0-F1
#
_cell.length_a   1.000
_cell.length_b   1.000
_cell.length_c   1.000
_cell.angle_alpha   90.00
_cell.angle_beta   90.00
_cell.angle_gamma   90.00
#
_symmetry.space_group_name_H-M   'P 1'
#
loop_
_entity.id
_entity.type
_entity.pdbx_description
1 polymer ?
#
loop_
_entity_poly.entity_id
_entity_poly.type
_entity_poly.pdbx_seq_one_letter_code
_entity_poly.pdbx_strand_id
1 'polypeptide(L)'
;MGARTARTTLYSIILGLSICVNGLAIALAVVVSSDVDYPSYGSPSISRSRSRLLLAHSHFAVRFGIVAAVVAPLTWIWTSVLLAWNNKPRSNSGLAISLTHFISFIIMSLLWFAVAILLLTETRYSCSAIYAPGSYLGNVLAVWCGMTSSIGALSLVISILCGATALVILLTCRKAGGLYAKLVASDGSEHAESALQPMKHATRVRTALYSLILVFGLAINGVTPVSAILTIYETVYETDEGLSYLGGADTAFMAIAFFCALFTWIWASVLLAYHRRIKSTDTITRASAHCISTMVLSIVWLVLGIIILGLTGTKCTPGIESFTVWGYCAFNIPVGVLALCLSILLSSASLFIYLRTKSGGASLSKCHVAQFDGGATEVFQSYHTHDMKAPMSDSDCVTVPTSHHCCHDCEHTRA
;
A
#
# COMPACT_ATOMS: atom_id res chain seq x y z
N MET A 1 -17.91 -13.36 -1.44
CA MET A 1 -17.22 -12.18 -0.87
C MET A 1 -18.19 -11.00 -0.91
N GLY A 2 -18.41 -10.27 0.19
CA GLY A 2 -19.36 -9.14 0.21
C GLY A 2 -18.92 -7.99 -0.70
N ALA A 3 -19.88 -7.29 -1.31
CA ALA A 3 -19.67 -6.17 -2.22
C ALA A 3 -18.71 -5.10 -1.67
N ARG A 4 -18.90 -4.74 -0.39
CA ARG A 4 -18.02 -3.82 0.33
C ARG A 4 -16.56 -4.29 0.37
N THR A 5 -16.32 -5.56 0.67
CA THR A 5 -14.97 -6.13 0.71
C THR A 5 -14.34 -6.08 -0.68
N ALA A 6 -15.08 -6.44 -1.73
CA ALA A 6 -14.59 -6.35 -3.10
C ALA A 6 -14.19 -4.92 -3.49
N ARG A 7 -15.04 -3.92 -3.21
CA ARG A 7 -14.72 -2.51 -3.46
C ARG A 7 -13.48 -2.07 -2.69
N THR A 8 -13.41 -2.32 -1.37
CA THR A 8 -12.25 -1.94 -0.56
C THR A 8 -10.96 -2.57 -1.05
N THR A 9 -10.98 -3.86 -1.43
CA THR A 9 -9.80 -4.53 -2.00
C THR A 9 -9.36 -3.86 -3.30
N LEU A 10 -10.28 -3.57 -4.21
CA LEU A 10 -9.96 -2.89 -5.48
C LEU A 10 -9.36 -1.51 -5.25
N TYR A 11 -9.89 -0.73 -4.30
CA TYR A 11 -9.36 0.61 -4.00
C TYR A 11 -7.92 0.50 -3.49
N SER A 12 -7.64 -0.44 -2.59
CA SER A 12 -6.29 -0.65 -2.09
C SER A 12 -5.31 -1.08 -3.17
N ILE A 13 -5.73 -1.94 -4.11
CA ILE A 13 -4.87 -2.35 -5.25
C ILE A 13 -4.58 -1.16 -6.16
N ILE A 14 -5.61 -0.40 -6.57
CA ILE A 14 -5.45 0.80 -7.42
C ILE A 14 -4.51 1.81 -6.77
N LEU A 15 -4.67 2.01 -5.46
CA LEU A 15 -3.90 2.95 -4.67
C LEU A 15 -2.42 2.50 -4.56
N GLY A 16 -2.15 1.21 -4.36
CA GLY A 16 -0.80 0.65 -4.38
C GLY A 16 -0.14 0.74 -5.76
N LEU A 17 -0.85 0.36 -6.83
CA LEU A 17 -0.32 0.45 -8.21
C LEU A 17 -0.03 1.89 -8.64
N SER A 18 -0.87 2.85 -8.22
CA SER A 18 -0.63 4.27 -8.50
C SER A 18 0.70 4.75 -7.89
N ILE A 19 1.03 4.31 -6.67
CA ILE A 19 2.32 4.62 -6.05
C ILE A 19 3.48 4.02 -6.85
N CYS A 20 3.36 2.76 -7.28
CA CYS A 20 4.39 2.13 -8.11
C CYS A 20 4.63 2.90 -9.42
N VAL A 21 3.55 3.31 -10.10
CA VAL A 21 3.65 4.14 -11.31
C VAL A 21 4.31 5.48 -11.01
N ASN A 22 3.95 6.15 -9.90
CA ASN A 22 4.59 7.40 -9.51
C ASN A 22 6.10 7.24 -9.32
N GLY A 23 6.52 6.20 -8.57
CA GLY A 23 7.92 5.90 -8.34
C GLY A 23 8.69 5.69 -9.64
N LEU A 24 8.15 4.86 -10.55
CA LEU A 24 8.74 4.60 -11.87
C LEU A 24 8.75 5.83 -12.79
N ALA A 25 7.74 6.69 -12.71
CA ALA A 25 7.62 7.87 -13.55
C ALA A 25 8.58 9.00 -13.11
N ILE A 26 8.73 9.20 -11.79
CA ILE A 26 9.75 10.11 -11.23
C ILE A 26 11.14 9.59 -11.60
N ALA A 27 11.36 8.29 -11.42
CA ALA A 27 12.55 7.58 -11.85
C ALA A 27 12.91 7.91 -13.31
N LEU A 28 11.96 7.69 -14.23
CA LEU A 28 12.14 8.02 -15.64
C LEU A 28 12.51 9.49 -15.86
N ALA A 29 11.82 10.43 -15.19
CA ALA A 29 12.08 11.86 -15.35
C ALA A 29 13.50 12.28 -14.88
N VAL A 30 14.01 11.67 -13.80
CA VAL A 30 15.35 11.96 -13.27
C VAL A 30 16.43 11.49 -14.23
N VAL A 31 16.35 10.25 -14.73
CA VAL A 31 17.30 9.69 -15.71
C VAL A 31 17.46 10.61 -16.94
N VAL A 32 16.37 11.24 -17.37
CA VAL A 32 16.36 12.10 -18.55
C VAL A 32 17.06 13.41 -18.26
N SER A 33 16.75 14.02 -17.12
CA SER A 33 17.30 15.33 -16.78
C SER A 33 18.82 15.33 -16.70
N SER A 34 19.43 14.17 -16.39
CA SER A 34 20.88 13.98 -16.37
C SER A 34 21.52 13.81 -17.76
N ASP A 35 20.76 13.45 -18.80
CA ASP A 35 21.31 13.06 -20.11
C ASP A 35 21.41 14.22 -21.13
N VAL A 36 21.07 15.45 -20.72
CA VAL A 36 20.98 16.62 -21.62
C VAL A 36 22.36 17.21 -22.00
N ASP A 37 23.41 16.95 -21.22
CA ASP A 37 24.73 17.58 -21.39
C ASP A 37 25.79 16.65 -22.01
N TYR A 38 25.49 15.97 -23.12
CA TYR A 38 26.55 15.25 -23.86
C TYR A 38 27.34 16.22 -24.76
N PRO A 39 28.65 16.45 -24.50
CA PRO A 39 29.49 17.25 -25.38
C PRO A 39 29.67 16.54 -26.72
N SER A 40 29.27 17.23 -27.80
CA SER A 40 29.37 16.77 -29.19
C SER A 40 30.84 16.62 -29.62
N TYR A 41 31.51 15.54 -29.23
CA TYR A 41 32.84 15.20 -29.73
C TYR A 41 32.75 14.66 -31.18
N GLY A 42 32.89 15.57 -32.13
CA GLY A 42 33.80 15.42 -33.27
C GLY A 42 33.62 14.34 -34.35
N SER A 43 32.53 13.55 -34.40
CA SER A 43 32.38 12.53 -35.47
C SER A 43 31.47 12.98 -36.66
N PRO A 44 31.80 12.63 -37.92
CA PRO A 44 31.31 13.31 -39.12
C PRO A 44 29.88 12.93 -39.56
N SER A 45 29.13 13.98 -39.93
CA SER A 45 27.88 14.16 -40.69
C SER A 45 26.78 13.07 -40.79
N ILE A 46 27.07 11.78 -40.89
CA ILE A 46 26.04 10.73 -41.12
C ILE A 46 25.39 10.25 -39.82
N SER A 47 26.11 10.29 -38.68
CA SER A 47 25.52 9.95 -37.38
C SER A 47 24.62 11.04 -36.80
N ARG A 48 24.70 12.27 -37.33
CA ARG A 48 24.06 13.48 -36.76
C ARG A 48 22.54 13.55 -37.02
N SER A 49 22.05 12.95 -38.11
CA SER A 49 20.60 12.90 -38.40
C SER A 49 19.88 11.85 -37.55
N ARG A 50 20.51 10.68 -37.37
CA ARG A 50 19.94 9.58 -36.57
C ARG A 50 19.90 9.90 -35.08
N SER A 51 20.93 10.57 -34.55
CA SER A 51 20.98 11.04 -33.16
C SER A 51 19.92 12.11 -32.87
N ARG A 52 19.67 13.06 -33.79
CA ARG A 52 18.57 14.04 -33.62
C ARG A 52 17.19 13.41 -33.60
N LEU A 53 16.94 12.37 -34.41
CA LEU A 53 15.66 11.66 -34.42
C LEU A 53 15.42 10.91 -33.11
N LEU A 54 16.46 10.25 -32.59
CA LEU A 54 16.41 9.54 -31.30
C LEU A 54 16.22 10.53 -30.13
N LEU A 55 16.88 11.69 -30.18
CA LEU A 55 16.71 12.75 -29.18
C LEU A 55 15.30 13.36 -29.22
N ALA A 56 14.70 13.51 -30.41
CA ALA A 56 13.34 13.99 -30.53
C ALA A 56 12.31 13.01 -29.92
N HIS A 57 12.53 11.70 -30.04
CA HIS A 57 11.65 10.69 -29.44
C HIS A 57 11.82 10.58 -27.92
N SER A 58 13.05 10.73 -27.41
CA SER A 58 13.28 10.72 -25.96
C SER A 58 12.52 11.88 -25.27
N HIS A 59 12.38 13.03 -25.91
CA HIS A 59 11.57 14.14 -25.39
C HIS A 59 10.08 13.80 -25.16
N PHE A 60 9.46 12.94 -25.97
CA PHE A 60 8.05 12.57 -25.78
C PHE A 60 7.85 11.61 -24.62
N ALA A 61 8.69 10.59 -24.52
CA ALA A 61 8.68 9.64 -23.41
C ALA A 61 8.80 10.35 -22.04
N VAL A 62 9.62 11.40 -21.97
CA VAL A 62 9.79 12.25 -20.79
C VAL A 62 8.52 12.97 -20.41
N ARG A 63 7.93 13.65 -21.39
CA ARG A 63 6.70 14.42 -21.18
C ARG A 63 5.58 13.50 -20.70
N PHE A 64 5.45 12.32 -21.29
CA PHE A 64 4.46 11.33 -20.87
C PHE A 64 4.79 10.72 -19.51
N GLY A 65 6.08 10.51 -19.20
CA GLY A 65 6.54 10.15 -17.86
C GLY A 65 6.13 11.18 -16.81
N ILE A 66 6.35 12.48 -17.07
CA ILE A 66 5.93 13.56 -16.18
C ILE A 66 4.41 13.57 -16.01
N VAL A 67 3.65 13.39 -17.09
CA VAL A 67 2.18 13.26 -17.01
C VAL A 67 1.80 12.10 -16.09
N ALA A 68 2.41 10.92 -16.25
CA ALA A 68 2.17 9.77 -15.38
C ALA A 68 2.55 10.07 -13.91
N ALA A 69 3.67 10.77 -13.68
CA ALA A 69 4.13 11.18 -12.35
C ALA A 69 3.20 12.18 -11.66
N VAL A 70 2.42 12.98 -12.41
CA VAL A 70 1.41 13.90 -11.86
C VAL A 70 0.07 13.19 -11.64
N VAL A 71 -0.34 12.36 -12.60
CA VAL A 71 -1.60 11.62 -12.57
C VAL A 71 -1.63 10.59 -11.44
N ALA A 72 -0.51 9.92 -11.19
CA ALA A 72 -0.36 8.91 -10.17
C ALA A 72 -0.68 9.40 -8.74
N PRO A 73 -0.05 10.48 -8.21
CA PRO A 73 -0.36 11.01 -6.89
C PRO A 73 -1.77 11.59 -6.80
N LEU A 74 -2.29 12.22 -7.87
CA LEU A 74 -3.68 12.68 -7.89
C LEU A 74 -4.66 11.51 -7.76
N THR A 75 -4.40 10.41 -8.48
CA THR A 75 -5.20 9.19 -8.39
C THR A 75 -5.13 8.60 -6.99
N TRP A 76 -3.93 8.56 -6.41
CA TRP A 76 -3.68 8.08 -5.07
C TRP A 76 -4.44 8.88 -4.00
N ILE A 77 -4.32 10.22 -4.03
CA ILE A 77 -5.02 11.12 -3.10
C ILE A 77 -6.53 10.95 -3.23
N TRP A 78 -7.05 10.99 -4.46
CA TRP A 78 -8.48 10.89 -4.68
C TRP A 78 -9.06 9.54 -4.27
N THR A 79 -8.37 8.43 -4.61
CA THR A 79 -8.79 7.08 -4.19
C THR A 79 -8.78 6.94 -2.66
N SER A 80 -7.81 7.58 -1.97
CA SER A 80 -7.76 7.62 -0.50
C SER A 80 -8.98 8.34 0.08
N VAL A 81 -9.36 9.49 -0.50
CA VAL A 81 -10.57 10.24 -0.11
C VAL A 81 -11.82 9.38 -0.30
N LEU A 82 -11.98 8.77 -1.47
CA LEU A 82 -13.12 7.87 -1.74
C LEU A 82 -13.14 6.68 -0.77
N LEU A 83 -11.99 6.08 -0.47
CA LEU A 83 -11.91 4.97 0.49
C LEU A 83 -12.34 5.40 1.91
N ALA A 84 -11.93 6.59 2.33
CA ALA A 84 -12.32 7.15 3.63
C ALA A 84 -13.83 7.37 3.73
N TRP A 85 -14.46 7.87 2.66
CA TRP A 85 -15.91 8.11 2.61
C TRP A 85 -16.74 6.84 2.43
N ASN A 86 -16.23 5.84 1.71
CA ASN A 86 -16.80 4.49 1.66
C ASN A 86 -16.93 3.86 3.06
N ASN A 87 -16.09 4.29 4.01
CA ASN A 87 -16.13 3.84 5.41
C ASN A 87 -17.00 4.71 6.34
N LYS A 88 -17.66 5.75 5.83
CA LYS A 88 -18.54 6.66 6.60
C LYS A 88 -20.01 6.56 6.13
N PRO A 89 -20.71 5.44 6.40
CA PRO A 89 -22.08 5.16 5.94
C PRO A 89 -23.10 6.28 6.16
N ARG A 90 -23.01 6.93 7.33
CA ARG A 90 -24.03 7.86 7.82
C ARG A 90 -23.82 9.28 7.34
N SER A 91 -22.74 9.57 6.62
CA SER A 91 -22.55 10.92 6.12
C SER A 91 -23.62 11.28 5.10
N ASN A 92 -24.09 12.53 5.17
CA ASN A 92 -24.90 13.16 4.13
C ASN A 92 -24.05 13.83 3.05
N SER A 93 -22.72 13.68 3.11
CA SER A 93 -21.81 14.20 2.10
C SER A 93 -22.06 13.54 0.75
N GLY A 94 -21.99 14.34 -0.33
CA GLY A 94 -22.02 13.85 -1.70
C GLY A 94 -20.93 12.82 -2.00
N LEU A 95 -19.82 12.84 -1.25
CA LEU A 95 -18.72 11.87 -1.36
C LEU A 95 -19.09 10.47 -0.86
N ALA A 96 -20.21 10.29 -0.15
CA ALA A 96 -20.71 8.97 0.26
C ALA A 96 -21.75 8.39 -0.73
N ILE A 97 -22.16 9.18 -1.74
CA ILE A 97 -23.12 8.78 -2.77
C ILE A 97 -22.41 7.92 -3.80
N SER A 98 -23.03 6.81 -4.20
CA SER A 98 -22.44 5.86 -5.12
C SER A 98 -22.14 6.41 -6.51
N LEU A 99 -22.94 7.36 -6.98
CA LEU A 99 -22.69 8.13 -8.20
C LEU A 99 -21.30 8.78 -8.22
N THR A 100 -20.90 9.41 -7.12
CA THR A 100 -19.60 10.11 -7.02
C THR A 100 -18.44 9.15 -7.19
N HIS A 101 -18.53 7.98 -6.56
CA HIS A 101 -17.53 6.92 -6.72
C HIS A 101 -17.54 6.37 -8.15
N PHE A 102 -18.71 6.07 -8.70
CA PHE A 102 -18.86 5.55 -10.05
C PHE A 102 -18.23 6.48 -11.10
N ILE A 103 -18.61 7.77 -11.10
CA ILE A 103 -18.09 8.77 -12.04
C ILE A 103 -16.57 8.90 -11.87
N SER A 104 -16.09 8.97 -10.62
CA SER A 104 -14.64 9.07 -10.35
C SER A 104 -13.86 7.94 -10.99
N PHE A 105 -14.29 6.68 -10.81
CA PHE A 105 -13.58 5.52 -11.37
C PHE A 105 -13.71 5.42 -12.89
N ILE A 106 -14.81 5.90 -13.49
CA ILE A 106 -14.90 6.01 -14.96
C ILE A 106 -13.90 7.03 -15.49
N ILE A 107 -13.83 8.23 -14.91
CA ILE A 107 -12.86 9.26 -15.32
C ILE A 107 -11.43 8.75 -15.15
N MET A 108 -11.12 8.13 -14.01
CA MET A 108 -9.81 7.52 -13.77
C MET A 108 -9.49 6.42 -14.78
N SER A 109 -10.45 5.55 -15.10
CA SER A 109 -10.26 4.49 -16.09
C SER A 109 -9.85 5.05 -17.45
N LEU A 110 -10.58 6.05 -17.94
CA LEU A 110 -10.30 6.70 -19.23
C LEU A 110 -8.95 7.43 -19.22
N LEU A 111 -8.64 8.13 -18.12
CA LEU A 111 -7.41 8.89 -17.98
C LEU A 111 -6.18 7.95 -17.96
N TRP A 112 -6.24 6.87 -17.18
CA TRP A 112 -5.16 5.87 -17.15
C TRP A 112 -5.03 5.09 -18.45
N PHE A 113 -6.15 4.86 -19.15
CA PHE A 113 -6.13 4.27 -20.48
C PHE A 113 -5.38 5.16 -21.48
N ALA A 114 -5.63 6.47 -21.45
CA ALA A 114 -4.91 7.44 -22.28
C ALA A 114 -3.40 7.44 -21.96
N VAL A 115 -3.03 7.48 -20.67
CA VAL A 115 -1.61 7.39 -20.25
C VAL A 115 -0.97 6.09 -20.74
N ALA A 116 -1.67 4.96 -20.65
CA ALA A 116 -1.18 3.67 -21.13
C ALA A 116 -0.93 3.70 -22.65
N ILE A 117 -1.88 4.22 -23.44
CA ILE A 117 -1.71 4.34 -24.91
C ILE A 117 -0.52 5.23 -25.25
N LEU A 118 -0.41 6.40 -24.62
CA LEU A 118 0.69 7.34 -24.88
C LEU A 118 2.05 6.68 -24.61
N LEU A 119 2.21 6.04 -23.46
CA LEU A 119 3.48 5.38 -23.10
C LEU A 119 3.77 4.15 -23.95
N LEU A 120 2.79 3.26 -24.14
CA LEU A 120 2.99 2.03 -24.93
C LEU A 120 3.25 2.34 -26.41
N THR A 121 2.70 3.43 -26.96
CA THR A 121 3.02 3.86 -28.33
C THR A 121 4.48 4.28 -28.45
N GLU A 122 5.01 5.02 -27.48
CA GLU A 122 6.42 5.42 -27.45
C GLU A 122 7.37 4.24 -27.24
N THR A 123 6.96 3.21 -26.48
CA THR A 123 7.83 2.05 -26.23
C THR A 123 8.30 1.37 -27.52
N ARG A 124 7.46 1.31 -28.56
CA ARG A 124 7.84 0.71 -29.83
C ARG A 124 9.08 1.39 -30.42
N TYR A 125 9.13 2.72 -30.35
CA TYR A 125 10.25 3.50 -30.88
C TYR A 125 11.48 3.33 -29.99
N SER A 126 11.34 3.50 -28.67
CA SER A 126 12.46 3.37 -27.72
C SER A 126 13.08 1.98 -27.73
N CYS A 127 12.27 0.92 -27.81
CA CYS A 127 12.76 -0.45 -27.82
C CYS A 127 13.38 -0.87 -29.16
N SER A 128 12.93 -0.30 -30.28
CA SER A 128 13.52 -0.59 -31.60
C SER A 128 14.95 -0.05 -31.77
N ALA A 129 15.38 0.89 -30.92
CA ALA A 129 16.71 1.47 -30.94
C ALA A 129 17.78 0.62 -30.22
N ILE A 130 17.39 -0.48 -29.56
CA ILE A 130 18.28 -1.33 -28.74
C ILE A 130 19.28 -2.15 -29.58
N TYR A 131 19.06 -2.30 -30.88
CA TYR A 131 19.88 -3.15 -31.77
C TYR A 131 21.29 -2.62 -32.12
N ALA A 132 21.87 -1.74 -31.30
CA ALA A 132 23.30 -1.41 -31.33
C ALA A 132 24.02 -2.04 -30.11
N PRO A 133 24.09 -3.39 -30.03
CA PRO A 133 24.72 -4.08 -28.91
C PRO A 133 26.19 -3.67 -28.79
N GLY A 134 26.62 -3.35 -27.57
CA GLY A 134 27.99 -2.95 -27.26
C GLY A 134 28.23 -1.43 -27.16
N SER A 135 27.23 -0.60 -27.46
CA SER A 135 27.32 0.84 -27.21
C SER A 135 26.70 1.22 -25.86
N TYR A 136 27.34 2.14 -25.12
CA TYR A 136 26.81 2.76 -23.90
C TYR A 136 25.34 3.17 -24.05
N LEU A 137 25.02 3.82 -25.18
CA LEU A 137 23.70 4.29 -25.53
C LEU A 137 22.67 3.14 -25.58
N GLY A 138 23.08 1.94 -26.02
CA GLY A 138 22.22 0.75 -26.07
C GLY A 138 21.74 0.29 -24.69
N ASN A 139 22.59 0.37 -23.67
CA ASN A 139 22.23 -0.02 -22.29
C ASN A 139 21.23 0.98 -21.67
N VAL A 140 21.46 2.28 -21.85
CA VAL A 140 20.53 3.33 -21.38
C VAL A 140 19.18 3.22 -22.07
N LEU A 141 19.17 3.01 -23.40
CA LEU A 141 17.95 2.79 -24.18
C LEU A 141 17.17 1.55 -23.73
N ALA A 142 17.86 0.46 -23.36
CA ALA A 142 17.22 -0.74 -22.84
C ALA A 142 16.52 -0.49 -21.50
N VAL A 143 17.15 0.24 -20.58
CA VAL A 143 16.53 0.67 -19.31
C VAL A 143 15.31 1.56 -19.59
N TRP A 144 15.41 2.48 -20.54
CA TRP A 144 14.32 3.37 -20.94
C TRP A 144 13.10 2.62 -21.49
N CYS A 145 13.35 1.66 -22.37
CA CYS A 145 12.35 0.76 -22.92
C CYS A 145 11.67 -0.04 -21.80
N GLY A 146 12.44 -0.62 -20.89
CA GLY A 146 11.94 -1.38 -19.75
C GLY A 146 11.06 -0.54 -18.81
N MET A 147 11.50 0.66 -18.44
CA MET A 147 10.72 1.55 -17.57
C MET A 147 9.44 2.04 -18.25
N THR A 148 9.53 2.55 -19.48
CA THR A 148 8.37 3.09 -20.21
C THR A 148 7.32 1.99 -20.44
N SER A 149 7.74 0.78 -20.79
CA SER A 149 6.84 -0.37 -20.96
C SER A 149 6.20 -0.82 -19.66
N SER A 150 6.96 -0.84 -18.57
CA SER A 150 6.43 -1.15 -17.23
C SER A 150 5.40 -0.12 -16.78
N ILE A 151 5.67 1.18 -16.93
CA ILE A 151 4.73 2.24 -16.59
C ILE A 151 3.47 2.14 -17.47
N GLY A 152 3.63 1.93 -18.78
CA GLY A 152 2.52 1.76 -19.72
C GLY A 152 1.63 0.56 -19.37
N ALA A 153 2.24 -0.59 -19.06
CA ALA A 153 1.52 -1.80 -18.66
C ALA A 153 0.79 -1.62 -17.32
N LEU A 154 1.45 -1.05 -16.31
CA LEU A 154 0.82 -0.75 -15.01
C LEU A 154 -0.34 0.24 -15.17
N SER A 155 -0.19 1.26 -16.01
CA SER A 155 -1.24 2.23 -16.32
C SER A 155 -2.47 1.54 -16.92
N LEU A 156 -2.26 0.57 -17.82
CA LEU A 156 -3.34 -0.22 -18.41
C LEU A 156 -4.04 -1.10 -17.36
N VAL A 157 -3.28 -1.74 -16.48
CA VAL A 157 -3.83 -2.54 -15.37
C VAL A 157 -4.66 -1.65 -14.43
N ILE A 158 -4.17 -0.46 -14.07
CA ILE A 158 -4.92 0.50 -13.25
C ILE A 158 -6.22 0.91 -13.94
N SER A 159 -6.17 1.18 -15.25
CA SER A 159 -7.36 1.51 -16.04
C SER A 159 -8.42 0.39 -15.97
N ILE A 160 -8.01 -0.86 -16.21
CA ILE A 160 -8.91 -2.03 -16.13
C ILE A 160 -9.51 -2.17 -14.73
N LEU A 161 -8.71 -2.01 -13.67
CA LEU A 161 -9.18 -2.10 -12.29
C LEU A 161 -10.14 -0.97 -11.92
N CYS A 162 -9.91 0.25 -12.41
CA CYS A 162 -10.84 1.37 -12.27
C CYS A 162 -12.17 1.06 -12.97
N GLY A 163 -12.13 0.55 -14.20
CA GLY A 163 -13.33 0.11 -14.93
C GLY A 163 -14.09 -1.01 -14.20
N ALA A 164 -13.39 -2.03 -13.69
CA ALA A 164 -13.98 -3.11 -12.91
C ALA A 164 -14.61 -2.58 -11.61
N THR A 165 -13.96 -1.62 -10.94
CA THR A 165 -14.49 -0.97 -9.73
C THR A 165 -15.78 -0.22 -10.02
N ALA A 166 -15.83 0.55 -11.11
CA ALA A 166 -17.03 1.23 -11.56
C ALA A 166 -18.17 0.24 -11.87
N LEU A 167 -17.85 -0.87 -12.55
CA LEU A 167 -18.82 -1.92 -12.84
C LEU A 167 -19.38 -2.56 -11.56
N VAL A 168 -18.53 -2.90 -10.60
CA VAL A 168 -18.96 -3.44 -9.30
C VAL A 168 -19.89 -2.46 -8.60
N ILE A 169 -19.56 -1.16 -8.57
CA ILE A 169 -20.43 -0.13 -8.00
C ILE A 169 -21.78 -0.11 -8.71
N LEU A 170 -21.80 -0.07 -10.04
CA LEU A 170 -23.04 -0.06 -10.83
C LEU A 170 -23.93 -1.26 -10.53
N LEU A 171 -23.35 -2.47 -10.53
CA LEU A 171 -24.07 -3.71 -10.24
C LEU A 171 -24.63 -3.72 -8.82
N THR A 172 -23.87 -3.20 -7.84
CA THR A 172 -24.34 -3.12 -6.44
C THR A 172 -25.44 -2.08 -6.26
N CYS A 173 -25.37 -0.95 -6.99
CA CYS A 173 -26.35 0.12 -6.88
C CYS A 173 -27.68 -0.22 -7.57
N ARG A 174 -27.65 -0.98 -8.67
CA ARG A 174 -28.88 -1.48 -9.31
C ARG A 174 -29.75 -2.30 -8.35
N LYS A 175 -29.14 -3.02 -7.42
CA LYS A 175 -29.86 -3.79 -6.39
C LYS A 175 -30.38 -2.94 -5.23
N ALA A 176 -29.87 -1.72 -5.05
CA ALA A 176 -30.03 -0.91 -3.85
C ALA A 176 -30.90 0.34 -4.03
N GLY A 177 -31.61 0.45 -5.16
CA GLY A 177 -32.42 1.64 -5.49
C GLY A 177 -31.71 2.70 -6.34
N GLY A 178 -30.59 2.37 -6.99
CA GLY A 178 -29.94 3.21 -8.00
C GLY A 178 -28.65 3.91 -7.56
N LEU A 179 -28.03 4.66 -8.47
CA LEU A 179 -26.73 5.34 -8.26
C LEU A 179 -26.79 6.53 -7.29
N TYR A 180 -27.98 7.05 -6.99
CA TYR A 180 -28.15 8.09 -5.98
C TYR A 180 -28.24 7.52 -4.56
N ALA A 181 -28.29 6.20 -4.40
CA ALA A 181 -28.28 5.56 -3.09
C ALA A 181 -26.89 5.71 -2.44
N LYS A 182 -26.91 5.83 -1.10
CA LYS A 182 -25.69 5.77 -0.29
C LYS A 182 -25.05 4.39 -0.44
N LEU A 183 -23.72 4.33 -0.55
CA LEU A 183 -23.01 3.05 -0.77
C LEU A 183 -23.40 1.96 0.24
N VAL A 184 -23.67 2.34 1.49
CA VAL A 184 -23.98 1.36 2.54
C VAL A 184 -25.40 0.83 2.48
N ALA A 185 -26.35 1.57 1.89
CA ALA A 185 -27.67 1.02 1.61
C ALA A 185 -27.56 -0.19 0.64
N SER A 186 -26.55 -0.20 -0.24
CA SER A 186 -26.29 -1.33 -1.13
C SER A 186 -25.67 -2.56 -0.47
N ASP A 187 -25.14 -2.42 0.75
CA ASP A 187 -24.48 -3.52 1.44
C ASP A 187 -25.47 -4.38 2.27
N GLY A 188 -26.75 -4.02 2.32
CA GLY A 188 -27.82 -4.83 2.93
C GLY A 188 -27.71 -5.04 4.44
N SER A 189 -26.86 -4.28 5.15
CA SER A 189 -26.59 -4.53 6.58
C SER A 189 -27.41 -3.63 7.51
N GLU A 190 -28.53 -4.15 8.03
CA GLU A 190 -29.24 -3.57 9.20
C GLU A 190 -28.33 -3.50 10.45
N HIS A 191 -27.24 -4.26 10.49
CA HIS A 191 -26.27 -4.24 11.61
C HIS A 191 -25.34 -3.02 11.65
N ALA A 192 -25.43 -2.08 10.72
CA ALA A 192 -24.59 -0.88 10.69
C ALA A 192 -24.77 0.06 11.90
N GLU A 193 -25.89 -0.07 12.63
CA GLU A 193 -26.22 0.77 13.78
C GLU A 193 -25.33 0.49 15.01
N SER A 194 -24.95 -0.78 15.22
CA SER A 194 -24.10 -1.19 16.34
C SER A 194 -22.62 -0.79 16.20
N ALA A 195 -22.20 -0.25 15.05
CA ALA A 195 -20.80 0.08 14.75
C ALA A 195 -20.38 1.51 15.13
N LEU A 196 -21.26 2.30 15.74
CA LEU A 196 -21.05 3.74 15.96
C LEU A 196 -20.69 4.13 17.40
N GLN A 197 -19.92 3.31 18.11
CA GLN A 197 -19.32 3.79 19.37
C GLN A 197 -18.15 4.74 19.08
N PRO A 198 -18.01 5.86 19.84
CA PRO A 198 -16.89 6.77 19.66
C PRO A 198 -15.56 6.01 19.79
N MET A 199 -14.63 6.27 18.86
CA MET A 199 -13.31 5.61 18.87
C MET A 199 -12.62 5.86 20.21
N LYS A 200 -12.38 4.77 20.94
CA LYS A 200 -11.72 4.77 22.25
C LYS A 200 -10.27 5.24 22.09
N HIS A 201 -9.69 5.77 23.17
CA HIS A 201 -8.35 6.39 23.13
C HIS A 201 -7.29 5.44 22.55
N ALA A 202 -7.32 4.15 22.90
CA ALA A 202 -6.38 3.15 22.39
C ALA A 202 -6.46 2.97 20.86
N THR A 203 -7.68 2.93 20.31
CA THR A 203 -7.95 2.90 18.88
C THR A 203 -7.33 4.11 18.17
N ARG A 204 -7.46 5.31 18.76
CA ARG A 204 -6.91 6.56 18.20
C ARG A 204 -5.38 6.52 18.13
N VAL A 205 -4.72 6.12 19.23
CA VAL A 205 -3.25 6.01 19.28
C VAL A 205 -2.74 5.00 18.25
N ARG A 206 -3.35 3.81 18.17
CA ARG A 206 -2.95 2.78 17.20
C ARG A 206 -3.20 3.21 15.76
N THR A 207 -4.31 3.91 15.49
CA THR A 207 -4.58 4.52 14.18
C THR A 207 -3.51 5.55 13.83
N ALA A 208 -3.16 6.45 14.76
CA ALA A 208 -2.13 7.47 14.55
C ALA A 208 -0.76 6.85 14.24
N LEU A 209 -0.37 5.79 14.98
CA LEU A 209 0.88 5.06 14.73
C LEU A 209 0.90 4.43 13.32
N TYR A 210 -0.17 3.75 12.92
CA TYR A 210 -0.25 3.18 11.56
C TYR A 210 -0.28 4.26 10.48
N SER A 211 -0.95 5.39 10.72
CA SER A 211 -0.92 6.53 9.79
C SER A 211 0.48 7.11 9.64
N LEU A 212 1.25 7.25 10.73
CA LEU A 212 2.64 7.68 10.64
C LEU A 212 3.50 6.67 9.86
N ILE A 213 3.36 5.36 10.16
CA ILE A 213 4.06 4.30 9.41
C ILE A 213 3.74 4.39 7.91
N LEU A 214 2.48 4.66 7.54
CA LEU A 214 2.08 4.85 6.14
C LEU A 214 2.77 6.06 5.50
N VAL A 215 2.84 7.20 6.19
CA VAL A 215 3.50 8.42 5.68
C VAL A 215 4.99 8.17 5.45
N PHE A 216 5.69 7.57 6.41
CA PHE A 216 7.12 7.30 6.27
C PHE A 216 7.40 6.23 5.21
N GLY A 217 6.61 5.15 5.16
CA GLY A 217 6.72 4.13 4.10
C GLY A 217 6.51 4.71 2.71
N LEU A 218 5.57 5.66 2.58
CA LEU A 218 5.35 6.38 1.33
C LEU A 218 6.52 7.31 0.98
N ALA A 219 7.06 8.05 1.96
CA ALA A 219 8.22 8.91 1.74
C ALA A 219 9.42 8.10 1.21
N ILE A 220 9.70 6.93 1.81
CA ILE A 220 10.75 6.04 1.32
C ILE A 220 10.45 5.54 -0.09
N ASN A 221 9.21 5.14 -0.40
CA ASN A 221 8.81 4.73 -1.76
C ASN A 221 9.00 5.84 -2.81
N GLY A 222 8.92 7.11 -2.41
CA GLY A 222 9.17 8.24 -3.30
C GLY A 222 10.67 8.49 -3.52
N VAL A 223 11.49 8.36 -2.48
CA VAL A 223 12.92 8.70 -2.52
C VAL A 223 13.80 7.56 -3.03
N THR A 224 13.49 6.30 -2.68
CA THR A 224 14.31 5.14 -3.05
C THR A 224 14.46 4.91 -4.56
N PRO A 225 13.43 5.11 -5.42
CA PRO A 225 13.61 4.99 -6.87
C PRO A 225 14.57 6.04 -7.44
N VAL A 226 14.49 7.27 -6.92
CA VAL A 226 15.38 8.38 -7.33
C VAL A 226 16.83 8.04 -6.99
N SER A 227 17.06 7.57 -5.76
CA SER A 227 18.38 7.13 -5.31
C SER A 227 18.94 5.96 -6.13
N ALA A 228 18.12 4.91 -6.37
CA ALA A 228 18.54 3.74 -7.13
C ALA A 228 19.00 4.14 -8.53
N ILE A 229 18.31 5.10 -9.14
CA ILE A 229 18.67 5.63 -10.46
C ILE A 229 19.94 6.43 -10.45
N LEU A 230 20.13 7.32 -9.48
CA LEU A 230 21.37 8.09 -9.39
C LEU A 230 22.57 7.15 -9.21
N THR A 231 22.39 6.07 -8.46
CA THR A 231 23.38 5.01 -8.31
C THR A 231 23.64 4.31 -9.65
N ILE A 232 22.60 3.91 -10.38
CA ILE A 232 22.76 3.30 -11.71
C ILE A 232 23.48 4.26 -12.66
N TYR A 233 23.12 5.54 -12.66
CA TYR A 233 23.73 6.55 -13.50
C TYR A 233 25.23 6.68 -13.23
N GLU A 234 25.62 6.77 -11.95
CA GLU A 234 27.02 6.78 -11.51
C GLU A 234 27.77 5.53 -12.00
N THR A 235 27.17 4.34 -11.83
CA THR A 235 27.81 3.08 -12.26
C THR A 235 28.00 2.97 -13.77
N VAL A 236 27.13 3.59 -14.56
CA VAL A 236 27.21 3.50 -16.03
C VAL A 236 28.19 4.55 -16.56
N TYR A 237 28.32 5.71 -15.90
CA TYR A 237 29.21 6.79 -16.35
C TYR A 237 30.69 6.60 -15.98
N GLU A 238 31.02 6.01 -14.85
CA GLU A 238 32.42 5.90 -14.39
C GLU A 238 33.18 4.66 -14.91
N THR A 239 32.52 3.75 -15.64
CA THR A 239 33.12 2.45 -16.00
C THR A 239 34.09 2.41 -17.18
N ASP A 240 34.72 3.52 -17.58
CA ASP A 240 35.81 3.44 -18.57
C ASP A 240 37.07 2.74 -17.99
N GLU A 241 37.19 2.62 -16.65
CA GLU A 241 38.28 1.89 -16.00
C GLU A 241 37.79 0.92 -14.90
N GLY A 242 37.25 -0.24 -15.29
CA GLY A 242 37.36 -1.49 -14.53
C GLY A 242 36.78 -1.60 -13.09
N LEU A 243 36.13 -0.58 -12.54
CA LEU A 243 35.63 -0.58 -11.15
C LEU A 243 34.15 -1.02 -11.03
N SER A 244 33.77 -2.10 -11.71
CA SER A 244 32.38 -2.52 -11.89
C SER A 244 31.74 -3.30 -10.72
N TYR A 245 32.44 -3.49 -9.60
CA TYR A 245 31.96 -4.39 -8.53
C TYR A 245 31.22 -3.72 -7.36
N LEU A 246 31.48 -2.45 -7.02
CA LEU A 246 30.88 -1.82 -5.84
C LEU A 246 29.46 -1.27 -6.08
N GLY A 247 29.14 -0.83 -7.29
CA GLY A 247 27.85 -0.20 -7.59
C GLY A 247 26.63 -1.13 -7.56
N GLY A 248 26.85 -2.44 -7.71
CA GLY A 248 25.77 -3.43 -7.67
C GLY A 248 25.13 -3.57 -6.29
N ALA A 249 25.91 -3.44 -5.22
CA ALA A 249 25.41 -3.60 -3.85
C ALA A 249 24.44 -2.47 -3.46
N ASP A 250 24.81 -1.22 -3.72
CA ASP A 250 23.98 -0.05 -3.40
C ASP A 250 22.64 -0.08 -4.13
N THR A 251 22.68 -0.39 -5.42
CA THR A 251 21.47 -0.52 -6.25
C THR A 251 20.57 -1.63 -5.73
N ALA A 252 21.15 -2.77 -5.34
CA ALA A 252 20.40 -3.87 -4.75
C ALA A 252 19.76 -3.50 -3.40
N PHE A 253 20.48 -2.80 -2.51
CA PHE A 253 19.93 -2.36 -1.23
C PHE A 253 18.83 -1.31 -1.38
N MET A 254 18.93 -0.41 -2.35
CA MET A 254 17.87 0.55 -2.65
C MET A 254 16.62 -0.11 -3.22
N ALA A 255 16.78 -1.11 -4.09
CA ALA A 255 15.68 -1.92 -4.57
C ALA A 255 15.00 -2.70 -3.42
N ILE A 256 15.79 -3.33 -2.55
CA ILE A 256 15.27 -4.03 -1.35
C ILE A 256 14.51 -3.04 -0.45
N ALA A 257 15.07 -1.86 -0.19
CA ALA A 257 14.43 -0.83 0.62
C ALA A 257 13.10 -0.37 0.02
N PHE A 258 13.03 -0.18 -1.30
CA PHE A 258 11.79 0.13 -2.01
C PHE A 258 10.73 -0.98 -1.83
N PHE A 259 11.09 -2.25 -2.05
CA PHE A 259 10.14 -3.36 -1.87
C PHE A 259 9.69 -3.51 -0.41
N CYS A 260 10.59 -3.33 0.55
CA CYS A 260 10.27 -3.33 1.97
C CYS A 260 9.34 -2.15 2.35
N ALA A 261 9.54 -0.96 1.77
CA ALA A 261 8.67 0.21 1.95
C ALA A 261 7.27 -0.05 1.39
N LEU A 262 7.18 -0.59 0.19
CA LEU A 262 5.91 -0.98 -0.42
C LEU A 262 5.19 -2.03 0.42
N PHE A 263 5.88 -3.08 0.87
CA PHE A 263 5.30 -4.12 1.72
C PHE A 263 4.83 -3.56 3.07
N THR A 264 5.65 -2.75 3.74
CA THR A 264 5.31 -2.11 5.02
C THR A 264 4.08 -1.24 4.88
N TRP A 265 3.99 -0.50 3.78
CA TRP A 265 2.87 0.38 3.46
C TRP A 265 1.58 -0.41 3.18
N ILE A 266 1.65 -1.48 2.36
CA ILE A 266 0.51 -2.37 2.12
C ILE A 266 0.05 -3.00 3.43
N TRP A 267 0.99 -3.52 4.22
CA TRP A 267 0.68 -4.20 5.48
C TRP A 267 0.04 -3.25 6.49
N ALA A 268 0.59 -2.06 6.70
CA ALA A 268 0.00 -1.05 7.57
C ALA A 268 -1.42 -0.64 7.12
N SER A 269 -1.66 -0.56 5.82
CA SER A 269 -2.99 -0.29 5.25
C SER A 269 -3.98 -1.42 5.56
N VAL A 270 -3.55 -2.68 5.44
CA VAL A 270 -4.34 -3.86 5.81
C VAL A 270 -4.66 -3.82 7.31
N LEU A 271 -3.65 -3.64 8.18
CA LEU A 271 -3.86 -3.58 9.63
C LEU A 271 -4.82 -2.46 10.01
N LEU A 272 -4.75 -1.30 9.35
CA LEU A 272 -5.65 -0.16 9.58
C LEU A 272 -7.09 -0.46 9.12
N ALA A 273 -7.26 -1.14 7.98
CA ALA A 273 -8.58 -1.52 7.47
C ALA A 273 -9.27 -2.57 8.34
N TYR A 274 -8.52 -3.55 8.84
CA TYR A 274 -9.05 -4.62 9.69
C TYR A 274 -9.29 -4.20 11.14
N HIS A 275 -8.63 -3.13 11.58
CA HIS A 275 -8.76 -2.54 12.90
C HIS A 275 -10.21 -2.28 13.36
N ARG A 276 -11.12 -1.98 12.43
CA ARG A 276 -12.51 -1.60 12.75
C ARG A 276 -13.49 -2.77 12.76
N ARG A 277 -13.04 -4.00 12.47
CA ARG A 277 -13.92 -5.18 12.40
C ARG A 277 -13.95 -5.92 13.74
N ILE A 278 -14.89 -5.56 14.61
CA ILE A 278 -15.04 -6.16 15.96
C ILE A 278 -15.39 -7.66 15.92
N LYS A 279 -16.05 -8.13 14.86
CA LYS A 279 -16.59 -9.51 14.76
C LYS A 279 -15.84 -10.43 13.78
N SER A 280 -14.67 -10.04 13.28
CA SER A 280 -13.92 -10.93 12.38
C SER A 280 -13.15 -11.97 13.18
N THR A 281 -13.32 -13.25 12.83
CA THR A 281 -12.54 -14.39 13.34
C THR A 281 -11.22 -14.58 12.59
N ASP A 282 -10.90 -13.69 11.65
CA ASP A 282 -9.73 -13.82 10.79
C ASP A 282 -8.44 -13.74 11.61
N THR A 283 -7.48 -14.60 11.29
CA THR A 283 -6.15 -14.64 11.93
C THR A 283 -5.43 -13.30 11.85
N ILE A 284 -5.67 -12.51 10.80
CA ILE A 284 -5.11 -11.16 10.60
C ILE A 284 -5.53 -10.20 11.72
N THR A 285 -6.71 -10.37 12.32
CA THR A 285 -7.20 -9.47 13.38
C THR A 285 -6.68 -9.82 14.77
N ARG A 286 -5.89 -10.89 14.90
CA ARG A 286 -5.30 -11.31 16.18
C ARG A 286 -4.18 -10.36 16.60
N ALA A 287 -4.12 -10.04 17.89
CA ALA A 287 -3.10 -9.16 18.45
C ALA A 287 -1.68 -9.70 18.24
N SER A 288 -1.51 -11.02 18.29
CA SER A 288 -0.23 -11.67 17.96
C SER A 288 0.22 -11.38 16.54
N ALA A 289 -0.68 -11.43 15.54
CA ALA A 289 -0.34 -11.17 14.15
C ALA A 289 0.15 -9.74 13.95
N HIS A 290 -0.55 -8.75 14.54
CA HIS A 290 -0.14 -7.35 14.49
C HIS A 290 1.20 -7.11 15.22
N CYS A 291 1.36 -7.65 16.44
CA CYS A 291 2.57 -7.47 17.25
C CYS A 291 3.81 -8.12 16.61
N ILE A 292 3.71 -9.40 16.19
CA ILE A 292 4.84 -10.11 15.56
C ILE A 292 5.22 -9.46 14.24
N SER A 293 4.25 -9.15 13.37
CA SER A 293 4.56 -8.56 12.06
C SER A 293 5.21 -7.19 12.17
N THR A 294 4.72 -6.32 13.06
CA THR A 294 5.34 -5.00 13.31
C THR A 294 6.72 -5.13 13.95
N MET A 295 6.94 -6.10 14.84
CA MET A 295 8.26 -6.39 15.41
C MET A 295 9.26 -6.86 14.36
N VAL A 296 8.88 -7.82 13.50
CA VAL A 296 9.73 -8.32 12.42
C VAL A 296 10.09 -7.19 11.44
N LEU A 297 9.09 -6.40 11.02
CA LEU A 297 9.35 -5.25 10.15
C LEU A 297 10.25 -4.21 10.81
N SER A 298 10.11 -3.98 12.12
CA SER A 298 10.99 -3.06 12.84
C SER A 298 12.46 -3.48 12.76
N ILE A 299 12.74 -4.78 12.94
CA ILE A 299 14.11 -5.33 12.85
C ILE A 299 14.64 -5.20 11.42
N VAL A 300 13.83 -5.53 10.41
CA VAL A 300 14.20 -5.37 8.99
C VAL A 300 14.58 -3.92 8.68
N TRP A 301 13.78 -2.95 9.14
CA TRP A 301 14.05 -1.52 8.93
C TRP A 301 15.26 -1.02 9.69
N LEU A 302 15.54 -1.55 10.88
CA LEU A 302 16.75 -1.23 11.63
C LEU A 302 17.99 -1.67 10.84
N VAL A 303 18.01 -2.92 10.37
CA VAL A 303 19.12 -3.48 9.60
C VAL A 303 19.31 -2.71 8.29
N LEU A 304 18.24 -2.45 7.54
CA LEU A 304 18.32 -1.66 6.31
C LEU A 304 18.81 -0.24 6.55
N GLY A 305 18.32 0.42 7.61
CA GLY A 305 18.77 1.77 7.98
C GLY A 305 20.26 1.83 8.29
N ILE A 306 20.77 0.88 9.08
CA ILE A 306 22.20 0.78 9.41
C ILE A 306 23.04 0.52 8.15
N ILE A 307 22.63 -0.43 7.29
CA ILE A 307 23.36 -0.76 6.07
C ILE A 307 23.39 0.46 5.13
N ILE A 308 22.25 1.10 4.86
CA ILE A 308 22.16 2.24 3.94
C ILE A 308 23.01 3.41 4.46
N LEU A 309 22.92 3.74 5.75
CA LEU A 309 23.74 4.81 6.33
C LEU A 309 25.24 4.46 6.36
N GLY A 310 25.58 3.18 6.58
CA GLY A 310 26.96 2.70 6.51
C GLY A 310 27.57 2.84 5.12
N LEU A 311 26.85 2.41 4.09
CA LEU A 311 27.25 2.57 2.67
C LEU A 311 27.33 4.05 2.27
N THR A 312 26.43 4.87 2.81
CA THR A 312 26.45 6.30 2.55
C THR A 312 27.66 6.96 3.21
N GLY A 313 28.02 6.57 4.43
CA GLY A 313 29.16 7.13 5.15
C GLY A 313 30.52 6.86 4.48
N THR A 314 30.66 5.74 3.76
CA THR A 314 31.91 5.44 3.02
C THR A 314 32.06 6.25 1.73
N LYS A 315 30.95 6.65 1.11
CA LYS A 315 30.94 7.42 -0.15
C LYS A 315 30.85 8.93 0.05
N CYS A 316 30.21 9.38 1.12
CA CYS A 316 29.97 10.79 1.41
C CYS A 316 31.10 11.42 2.24
N THR A 317 32.35 11.15 1.87
CA THR A 317 33.51 11.76 2.54
C THR A 317 33.69 13.20 2.08
N PRO A 318 33.96 14.14 3.00
CA PRO A 318 34.21 15.53 2.65
C PRO A 318 35.47 15.63 1.79
N GLY A 319 35.35 16.21 0.59
CA GLY A 319 36.46 16.44 -0.35
C GLY A 319 36.22 15.99 -1.78
N ILE A 320 35.14 15.25 -2.07
CA ILE A 320 34.76 14.87 -3.43
C ILE A 320 33.71 15.88 -3.95
N GLU A 321 34.10 16.73 -4.89
CA GLU A 321 33.24 17.79 -5.46
C GLU A 321 32.44 17.35 -6.70
N SER A 322 32.15 16.05 -6.86
CA SER A 322 31.30 15.61 -7.97
C SER A 322 29.81 15.78 -7.63
N PHE A 323 29.06 16.42 -8.53
CA PHE A 323 27.62 16.62 -8.40
C PHE A 323 26.85 15.29 -8.20
N THR A 324 27.35 14.21 -8.79
CA THR A 324 26.81 12.85 -8.67
C THR A 324 26.90 12.32 -7.23
N VAL A 325 28.04 12.49 -6.57
CA VAL A 325 28.23 12.08 -5.16
C VAL A 325 27.33 12.89 -4.24
N TRP A 326 27.21 14.21 -4.46
CA TRP A 326 26.27 15.04 -3.71
C TRP A 326 24.83 14.58 -3.87
N GLY A 327 24.40 14.25 -5.09
CA GLY A 327 23.08 13.67 -5.36
C GLY A 327 22.88 12.36 -4.60
N TYR A 328 23.81 11.41 -4.72
CA TYR A 328 23.78 10.15 -3.99
C TYR A 328 23.61 10.37 -2.48
N CYS A 329 24.44 11.23 -1.88
CA CYS A 329 24.39 11.54 -0.45
C CYS A 329 23.07 12.21 -0.04
N ALA A 330 22.59 13.17 -0.84
CA ALA A 330 21.37 13.92 -0.56
C ALA A 330 20.12 13.05 -0.53
N PHE A 331 20.10 11.91 -1.24
CA PHE A 331 18.96 11.00 -1.23
C PHE A 331 19.14 9.80 -0.28
N ASN A 332 20.36 9.29 -0.12
CA ASN A 332 20.61 8.09 0.69
C ASN A 332 20.61 8.36 2.18
N ILE A 333 21.09 9.53 2.62
CA ILE A 333 21.00 9.93 4.03
C ILE A 333 19.53 10.00 4.47
N PRO A 334 18.62 10.72 3.78
CA PRO A 334 17.20 10.70 4.13
C PRO A 334 16.58 9.31 4.12
N VAL A 335 16.87 8.45 3.14
CA VAL A 335 16.34 7.08 3.10
C VAL A 335 16.77 6.30 4.33
N GLY A 336 18.05 6.35 4.70
CA GLY A 336 18.59 5.70 5.89
C GLY A 336 17.95 6.23 7.18
N VAL A 337 17.78 7.55 7.32
CA VAL A 337 17.12 8.17 8.48
C VAL A 337 15.65 7.78 8.55
N LEU A 338 14.91 7.82 7.44
CA LEU A 338 13.50 7.42 7.38
C LEU A 338 13.33 5.93 7.72
N ALA A 339 14.27 5.08 7.31
CA ALA A 339 14.30 3.66 7.68
C ALA A 339 14.43 3.47 9.20
N LEU A 340 15.34 4.21 9.85
CA LEU A 340 15.46 4.20 11.31
C LEU A 340 14.19 4.72 12.00
N CYS A 341 13.58 5.80 11.48
CA CYS A 341 12.30 6.30 12.00
C CYS A 341 11.19 5.24 11.90
N LEU A 342 11.09 4.52 10.77
CA LEU A 342 10.13 3.42 10.61
C LEU A 342 10.37 2.31 11.63
N SER A 343 11.63 1.93 11.87
CA SER A 343 11.97 0.95 12.89
C SER A 343 11.44 1.37 14.28
N ILE A 344 11.68 2.63 14.68
CA ILE A 344 11.19 3.16 15.96
C ILE A 344 9.66 3.15 16.02
N LEU A 345 8.97 3.61 14.97
CA LEU A 345 7.51 3.64 14.92
C LEU A 345 6.89 2.23 14.99
N LEU A 346 7.48 1.27 14.28
CA LEU A 346 7.04 -0.13 14.27
C LEU A 346 7.27 -0.81 15.63
N SER A 347 8.42 -0.58 16.25
CA SER A 347 8.70 -1.01 17.63
C SER A 347 7.70 -0.41 18.62
N SER A 348 7.41 0.88 18.49
CA SER A 348 6.44 1.58 19.35
C SER A 348 5.03 1.01 19.20
N ALA A 349 4.61 0.69 17.97
CA ALA A 349 3.34 0.05 17.70
C ALA A 349 3.26 -1.36 18.29
N SER A 350 4.31 -2.17 18.12
CA SER A 350 4.40 -3.51 18.69
C SER A 350 4.33 -3.48 20.22
N LEU A 351 5.13 -2.61 20.85
CA LEU A 351 5.17 -2.44 22.31
C LEU A 351 3.82 -1.96 22.85
N PHE A 352 3.18 -1.00 22.17
CA PHE A 352 1.86 -0.53 22.54
C PHE A 352 0.82 -1.67 22.53
N ILE A 353 0.81 -2.50 21.48
CA ILE A 353 -0.08 -3.65 21.39
C ILE A 353 0.22 -4.65 22.51
N TYR A 354 1.48 -4.99 22.74
CA TYR A 354 1.92 -5.92 23.79
C TYR A 354 1.47 -5.45 25.18
N LEU A 355 1.79 -4.21 25.55
CA LEU A 355 1.45 -3.65 26.86
C LEU A 355 -0.07 -3.61 27.05
N ARG A 356 -0.83 -3.27 26.01
CA ARG A 356 -2.29 -3.25 26.06
C ARG A 356 -2.87 -4.64 26.25
N THR A 357 -2.41 -5.63 25.49
CA THR A 357 -2.87 -7.01 25.64
C THR A 357 -2.55 -7.55 27.04
N LYS A 358 -1.34 -7.28 27.56
CA LYS A 358 -0.94 -7.68 28.92
C LYS A 358 -1.77 -6.99 30.01
N SER A 359 -2.04 -5.69 29.87
CA SER A 359 -2.86 -4.93 30.84
C SER A 359 -4.31 -5.42 30.91
N GLY A 360 -4.81 -6.02 29.83
CA GLY A 360 -6.14 -6.63 29.79
C GLY A 360 -6.20 -8.07 30.30
N GLY A 361 -5.10 -8.62 30.85
CA GLY A 361 -5.05 -9.99 31.38
C GLY A 361 -5.16 -11.08 30.31
N ALA A 362 -5.00 -10.73 29.03
CA ALA A 362 -5.32 -11.63 27.94
C ALA A 362 -4.05 -12.09 27.19
N SER A 363 -4.12 -13.26 26.54
CA SER A 363 -2.99 -13.82 25.80
C SER A 363 -3.00 -13.35 24.34
N LEU A 364 -1.88 -12.82 23.83
CA LEU A 364 -1.71 -12.34 22.44
C LEU A 364 -2.28 -13.28 21.37
N SER A 365 -2.22 -14.59 21.58
CA SER A 365 -2.66 -15.60 20.61
C SER A 365 -4.18 -15.79 20.55
N LYS A 366 -4.91 -15.48 21.62
CA LYS A 366 -6.36 -15.74 21.75
C LYS A 366 -7.23 -14.50 21.49
N CYS A 367 -6.58 -13.38 21.19
CA CYS A 367 -7.12 -12.07 21.50
C CYS A 367 -7.19 -11.20 20.25
N HIS A 368 -8.39 -10.70 19.92
CA HIS A 368 -8.58 -9.83 18.76
C HIS A 368 -8.33 -8.38 19.12
N VAL A 369 -7.59 -7.67 18.26
CA VAL A 369 -7.14 -6.29 18.46
C VAL A 369 -8.28 -5.31 18.79
N ALA A 370 -9.49 -5.56 18.27
CA ALA A 370 -10.68 -4.76 18.51
C ALA A 370 -11.36 -5.03 19.88
N GLN A 371 -11.17 -6.19 20.48
CA GLN A 371 -11.77 -6.54 21.79
C GLN A 371 -11.11 -5.78 22.94
N PHE A 372 -9.80 -5.49 22.86
CA PHE A 372 -9.04 -4.78 23.90
C PHE A 372 -9.32 -3.29 23.98
N ASP A 373 -9.68 -2.68 22.86
CA ASP A 373 -10.01 -1.27 22.86
C ASP A 373 -11.24 -1.01 23.73
N GLY A 374 -12.07 -2.04 23.95
CA GLY A 374 -13.34 -2.02 24.67
C GLY A 374 -13.30 -1.62 26.15
N GLY A 375 -12.15 -1.66 26.82
CA GLY A 375 -12.11 -1.64 28.29
C GLY A 375 -12.51 -3.01 28.82
N ALA A 376 -11.52 -3.78 29.27
CA ALA A 376 -11.68 -5.18 29.68
C ALA A 376 -12.58 -5.39 30.91
N THR A 377 -13.06 -4.32 31.55
CA THR A 377 -13.76 -4.38 32.82
C THR A 377 -15.22 -4.79 32.72
N GLU A 378 -15.93 -4.53 31.61
CA GLU A 378 -17.38 -4.78 31.58
C GLU A 378 -17.79 -6.14 30.99
N VAL A 379 -17.03 -6.71 30.06
CA VAL A 379 -17.48 -7.94 29.35
C VAL A 379 -17.04 -9.23 30.05
N PHE A 380 -15.87 -9.25 30.70
CA PHE A 380 -15.41 -10.46 31.39
C PHE A 380 -16.17 -10.75 32.69
N GLN A 381 -16.80 -9.73 33.27
CA GLN A 381 -17.58 -9.89 34.50
C GLN A 381 -18.95 -10.55 34.24
N SER A 382 -19.47 -10.49 33.00
CA SER A 382 -20.77 -11.11 32.65
C SER A 382 -20.70 -12.60 32.33
N TYR A 383 -19.53 -13.15 31.98
CA TYR A 383 -19.38 -14.58 31.69
C TYR A 383 -19.01 -15.41 32.92
N HIS A 384 -18.45 -14.80 33.96
CA HIS A 384 -18.07 -15.53 35.18
C HIS A 384 -19.13 -15.52 36.29
N THR A 385 -20.20 -14.72 36.18
CA THR A 385 -21.26 -14.66 37.20
C THR A 385 -22.41 -15.64 36.97
N HIS A 386 -22.48 -16.35 35.83
CA HIS A 386 -23.55 -17.32 35.57
C HIS A 386 -23.24 -18.77 35.93
N ASP A 387 -22.03 -19.08 36.42
CA ASP A 387 -21.64 -20.44 36.85
C ASP A 387 -21.38 -20.56 38.35
N MET A 388 -21.77 -19.55 39.15
CA MET A 388 -21.93 -19.77 40.58
C MET A 388 -23.20 -20.59 40.79
N LYS A 389 -23.00 -21.92 40.76
CA LYS A 389 -23.76 -22.94 41.49
C LYS A 389 -24.67 -22.30 42.54
N ALA A 390 -25.98 -22.44 42.35
CA ALA A 390 -26.93 -22.30 43.43
C ALA A 390 -26.41 -23.14 44.62
N PRO A 391 -26.35 -22.59 45.85
CA PRO A 391 -26.13 -23.42 47.02
C PRO A 391 -27.24 -24.46 47.05
N MET A 392 -26.84 -25.71 46.91
CA MET A 392 -27.69 -26.88 47.06
C MET A 392 -28.18 -26.87 48.51
N SER A 393 -29.42 -26.42 48.68
CA SER A 393 -30.16 -26.50 49.94
C SER A 393 -30.65 -27.93 50.09
N ASP A 394 -29.97 -28.71 50.92
CA ASP A 394 -30.52 -29.92 51.49
C ASP A 394 -31.70 -29.55 52.39
N SER A 395 -32.94 -29.83 51.95
CA SER A 395 -34.06 -30.19 52.82
C SER A 395 -35.34 -30.45 52.04
N ASP A 396 -35.90 -31.63 52.30
CA ASP A 396 -37.31 -32.03 52.20
C ASP A 396 -37.80 -32.71 50.92
N CYS A 397 -37.68 -34.04 50.97
CA CYS A 397 -38.63 -35.00 50.41
C CYS A 397 -40.08 -34.59 50.71
N VAL A 398 -40.83 -34.19 49.68
CA VAL A 398 -42.29 -34.27 49.69
C VAL A 398 -42.72 -35.29 48.65
N THR A 399 -43.07 -36.47 49.14
CA THR A 399 -43.88 -37.45 48.42
C THR A 399 -45.25 -36.86 48.12
N VAL A 400 -45.59 -36.71 46.84
CA VAL A 400 -46.97 -36.53 46.39
C VAL A 400 -47.33 -37.70 45.46
N PRO A 401 -48.44 -38.41 45.71
CA PRO A 401 -48.82 -39.59 44.96
C PRO A 401 -49.64 -39.25 43.71
N THR A 402 -49.39 -40.05 42.66
CA THR A 402 -50.35 -40.52 41.64
C THR A 402 -51.31 -39.53 40.98
N SER A 403 -51.15 -39.32 39.67
CA SER A 403 -52.19 -39.69 38.70
C SER A 403 -51.70 -39.62 37.25
N HIS A 404 -52.08 -40.67 36.52
CA HIS A 404 -51.97 -40.94 35.09
C HIS A 404 -52.00 -39.74 34.12
N HIS A 405 -51.07 -39.72 33.16
CA HIS A 405 -51.43 -39.66 31.74
C HIS A 405 -50.30 -40.10 30.81
N CYS A 406 -50.59 -41.16 30.05
CA CYS A 406 -49.87 -41.59 28.84
C CYS A 406 -50.16 -40.62 27.68
N CYS A 407 -49.19 -40.43 26.79
CA CYS A 407 -49.30 -40.45 25.31
C CYS A 407 -48.00 -39.86 24.73
N HIS A 408 -47.13 -40.68 24.16
CA HIS A 408 -47.09 -41.15 22.76
C HIS A 408 -46.40 -40.18 21.79
N ASP A 409 -45.51 -40.78 21.02
CA ASP A 409 -44.72 -40.29 19.90
C ASP A 409 -45.48 -39.42 18.89
N CYS A 410 -44.77 -38.46 18.28
CA CYS A 410 -45.01 -38.05 16.90
C CYS A 410 -43.71 -37.52 16.26
N GLU A 411 -42.95 -38.48 15.76
CA GLU A 411 -42.15 -38.37 14.55
C GLU A 411 -43.09 -38.00 13.38
N HIS A 412 -42.83 -36.91 12.66
CA HIS A 412 -43.33 -36.77 11.29
C HIS A 412 -42.38 -35.95 10.41
N THR A 413 -41.78 -36.70 9.50
CA THR A 413 -41.21 -36.31 8.22
C THR A 413 -42.31 -35.97 7.19
N ARG A 414 -41.87 -35.25 6.14
CA ARG A 414 -42.50 -34.90 4.83
C ARG A 414 -43.29 -33.59 4.79
N ALA A 415 -43.16 -32.76 3.74
CA ALA A 415 -42.86 -33.07 2.33
C ALA A 415 -41.55 -32.50 1.78
#